data_AF-A0A7W1NA34-F1
#
_entry.id   AF-A0A7W1NA34-F1
#
_cell.length_a   1.000
_cell.length_b   1.000
_cell.length_c   1.000
_cell.angle_alpha   90.00
_cell.angle_beta   90.00
_cell.angle_gamma   90.00
#
_symmetry.space_group_name_H-M   'P 1'
#
loop_
_entity.id
_entity.type
_entity.pdbx_description
1 polymer ?
#
loop_
_entity_poly.entity_id
_entity_poly.type
_entity_poly.pdbx_seq_one_letter_code
_entity_poly.pdbx_strand_id
1 'polypeptide(L)'
;MLDAARIADYLAIKARLATAITESASGFQPSLRERSEGLAKACEISGEVWTYATAAHGYAFSSPDGSLSVTVSPDAGRNTCFTSDELANWLRAGGGHDNITAFVVDNWLMRAEMAQAVERAPDQRGCWRLPA
;
A
#
# COMPACT_ATOMS: atom_id res chain seq x y z
N MET A 1 -16.81 -6.71 -7.35
CA MET A 1 -16.92 -5.24 -7.48
C MET A 1 -16.07 -4.65 -6.37
N LEU A 2 -15.31 -3.58 -6.63
CA LEU A 2 -14.51 -2.93 -5.60
C LEU A 2 -15.44 -2.31 -4.55
N ASP A 3 -15.24 -2.65 -3.28
CA ASP A 3 -16.01 -2.12 -2.14
C ASP A 3 -15.15 -1.09 -1.39
N ALA A 4 -15.75 0.00 -0.95
CA ALA A 4 -15.11 1.03 -0.13
C ALA A 4 -14.49 0.43 1.14
N ALA A 5 -15.11 -0.61 1.71
CA ALA A 5 -14.54 -1.33 2.85
C ALA A 5 -13.15 -1.92 2.55
N ARG A 6 -12.96 -2.55 1.38
CA ARG A 6 -11.66 -3.11 0.99
C ARG A 6 -10.60 -2.04 0.74
N ILE A 7 -11.00 -0.89 0.24
CA ILE A 7 -10.12 0.27 0.05
C ILE A 7 -9.70 0.83 1.42
N ALA A 8 -10.66 0.93 2.35
CA ALA A 8 -10.41 1.35 3.72
C ALA A 8 -9.44 0.39 4.44
N ASP A 9 -9.62 -0.92 4.28
CA ASP A 9 -8.72 -1.93 4.84
C ASP A 9 -7.28 -1.76 4.31
N TYR A 10 -7.14 -1.59 3.00
CA TYR A 10 -5.84 -1.34 2.37
C TYR A 10 -5.18 -0.07 2.92
N LEU A 11 -5.93 1.05 2.98
CA LEU A 11 -5.44 2.33 3.49
C LEU A 11 -5.10 2.27 4.98
N ALA A 12 -5.87 1.54 5.79
CA ALA A 12 -5.61 1.36 7.21
C ALA A 12 -4.30 0.59 7.43
N ILE A 13 -4.06 -0.48 6.67
CA ILE A 13 -2.82 -1.24 6.73
C ILE A 13 -1.64 -0.38 6.25
N LYS A 14 -1.80 0.35 5.13
CA LYS A 14 -0.78 1.28 4.63
C LYS A 14 -0.42 2.35 5.65
N ALA A 15 -1.42 2.94 6.32
CA ALA A 15 -1.22 3.93 7.38
C ALA A 15 -0.49 3.32 8.60
N ARG A 16 -0.89 2.11 9.03
CA ARG A 16 -0.22 1.40 10.13
C ARG A 16 1.26 1.16 9.84
N LEU A 17 1.59 0.69 8.64
CA LEU A 17 2.96 0.47 8.21
C LEU A 17 3.73 1.80 8.05
N ALA A 18 3.07 2.85 7.56
CA ALA A 18 3.64 4.20 7.48
C ALA A 18 4.02 4.76 8.86
N THR A 19 3.16 4.57 9.86
CA THR A 19 3.48 4.92 11.24
C THR A 19 4.70 4.14 11.73
N ALA A 20 4.70 2.81 11.52
CA ALA A 20 5.80 1.96 11.94
C ALA A 20 7.16 2.41 11.37
N ILE A 21 7.26 2.77 10.08
CA ILE A 21 8.55 3.20 9.52
C ILE A 21 9.10 4.53 10.10
N THR A 22 8.25 5.31 10.77
CA THR A 22 8.62 6.56 11.44
C THR A 22 8.87 6.39 12.94
N GLU A 23 8.34 5.33 13.54
CA GLU A 23 8.54 5.01 14.96
C GLU A 23 9.90 4.37 15.20
N SER A 24 10.67 4.90 16.14
CA SER A 24 11.99 4.36 16.49
C SER A 24 11.94 2.99 17.18
N ALA A 25 10.77 2.58 17.67
CA ALA A 25 10.57 1.32 18.39
C ALA A 25 10.12 0.15 17.49
N SER A 26 9.75 0.40 16.23
CA SER A 26 9.07 -0.56 15.36
C SER A 26 9.95 -1.69 14.79
N GLY A 27 11.19 -1.82 15.24
CA GLY A 27 12.18 -2.74 14.66
C GLY A 27 12.53 -2.45 13.20
N PHE A 28 11.87 -1.48 12.56
CA PHE A 28 12.16 -1.05 11.20
C PHE A 28 13.51 -0.34 11.17
N GLN A 29 14.39 -0.82 10.28
CA GLN A 29 15.71 -0.22 10.10
C GLN A 29 15.77 0.45 8.73
N PRO A 30 15.77 1.80 8.67
CA PRO A 30 15.96 2.53 7.43
C PRO A 30 17.41 2.35 6.97
N SER A 31 17.65 1.47 6.01
CA SER A 31 18.99 1.22 5.50
C SER A 31 19.40 2.28 4.47
N LEU A 32 20.23 3.25 4.87
CA LEU A 32 20.88 4.17 3.93
C LEU A 32 21.92 3.47 3.04
N ARG A 33 22.49 2.34 3.49
CA ARG A 33 23.63 1.66 2.86
C ARG A 33 23.28 0.45 1.97
N GLU A 34 22.02 0.02 1.94
CA GLU A 34 21.58 -1.20 1.24
C GLU A 34 20.54 -0.90 0.13
N ARG A 35 20.58 0.32 -0.42
CA ARG A 35 19.81 0.71 -1.62
C ARG A 35 20.15 -0.11 -2.88
N SER A 36 21.01 -1.12 -2.78
CA SER A 36 21.62 -1.85 -3.90
C SER A 36 21.47 -3.37 -3.88
N GLU A 37 20.90 -4.01 -2.84
CA GLU A 37 20.96 -5.49 -2.75
C GLU A 37 19.62 -6.21 -2.84
N GLY A 38 18.47 -5.52 -2.86
CA GLY A 38 17.16 -6.19 -2.99
C GLY A 38 16.87 -7.22 -1.88
N LEU A 39 17.60 -7.14 -0.76
CA LEU A 39 17.48 -8.06 0.36
C LEU A 39 16.22 -7.73 1.14
N ALA A 40 15.32 -8.71 1.23
CA ALA A 40 14.13 -8.63 2.05
C ALA A 40 14.52 -8.74 3.54
N LYS A 41 14.02 -7.83 4.38
CA LYS A 41 14.25 -7.82 5.83
C LYS A 41 12.95 -8.05 6.57
N ALA A 42 13.00 -8.70 7.72
CA ALA A 42 11.85 -8.87 8.60
C ALA A 42 11.87 -7.81 9.72
N CYS A 43 10.70 -7.30 10.10
CA CYS A 43 10.51 -6.44 11.26
C CYS A 43 9.18 -6.79 11.95
N GLU A 44 9.10 -6.52 13.25
CA GLU A 44 7.89 -6.74 14.02
C GLU A 44 7.08 -5.45 14.06
N ILE A 45 5.91 -5.45 13.41
CA ILE A 45 5.00 -4.31 13.37
C ILE A 45 3.68 -4.74 14.00
N SER A 46 3.30 -4.11 15.10
CA SER A 46 2.05 -4.40 15.82
C SER A 46 1.87 -5.89 16.20
N GLY A 47 2.96 -6.57 16.56
CA GLY A 47 2.95 -7.99 16.94
C GLY A 47 2.94 -8.98 15.77
N GLU A 48 3.07 -8.50 14.53
CA GLU A 48 3.17 -9.30 13.32
C GLU A 48 4.56 -9.17 12.69
N VAL A 49 5.10 -10.27 12.16
CA VAL A 49 6.39 -10.26 11.46
C VAL A 49 6.18 -9.93 9.99
N TRP A 50 6.44 -8.69 9.63
CA TRP A 50 6.36 -8.19 8.27
C TRP A 50 7.70 -8.27 7.58
N THR A 51 7.71 -8.72 6.32
CA THR A 51 8.91 -8.66 5.48
C THR A 51 8.86 -7.40 4.62
N TYR A 52 9.97 -6.71 4.41
CA TYR A 52 10.02 -5.52 3.58
C TYR A 52 11.27 -5.46 2.71
N ALA A 53 11.16 -4.78 1.57
CA ALA A 53 12.27 -4.49 0.67
C ALA A 53 12.21 -3.04 0.19
N THR A 54 13.36 -2.48 -0.18
CA THR A 54 13.42 -1.15 -0.81
C THR A 54 12.76 -1.15 -2.18
N ALA A 55 11.94 -0.14 -2.46
CA ALA A 55 11.28 0.10 -3.74
C ALA A 55 11.59 1.52 -4.25
N ALA A 56 11.31 1.78 -5.54
CA ALA A 56 11.64 3.05 -6.20
C ALA A 56 11.14 4.32 -5.46
N HIS A 57 10.06 4.21 -4.69
CA HIS A 57 9.43 5.32 -3.97
C HIS A 57 9.21 5.02 -2.47
N GLY A 58 10.00 4.14 -1.87
CA GLY A 58 9.91 3.80 -0.45
C GLY A 58 10.19 2.33 -0.18
N TYR A 59 9.20 1.63 0.35
CA TYR A 59 9.32 0.25 0.82
C TYR A 59 8.12 -0.57 0.37
N ALA A 60 8.35 -1.79 -0.08
CA ALA A 60 7.30 -2.79 -0.31
C ALA A 60 7.30 -3.76 0.87
N PHE A 61 6.20 -3.78 1.61
CA PHE A 61 5.95 -4.68 2.73
C PHE A 61 5.13 -5.88 2.26
N SER A 62 5.45 -7.05 2.78
CA SER A 62 4.73 -8.30 2.59
C SER A 62 4.24 -8.82 3.93
N SER A 63 2.99 -9.29 3.98
CA SER A 63 2.38 -9.82 5.19
C SER A 63 3.08 -11.10 5.69
N PRO A 64 2.90 -11.46 6.97
CA PRO A 64 3.54 -12.64 7.57
C PRO A 64 3.22 -13.96 6.85
N ASP A 65 2.00 -14.09 6.32
CA ASP A 65 1.54 -15.26 5.56
C ASP A 65 1.94 -15.20 4.06
N GLY A 66 2.63 -14.13 3.65
CA GLY A 66 3.04 -13.89 2.26
C GLY A 66 1.90 -13.55 1.31
N SER A 67 0.67 -13.42 1.81
CA SER A 67 -0.51 -13.24 0.99
C SER A 67 -0.79 -11.80 0.61
N LEU A 68 -0.13 -10.80 1.18
CA LEU A 68 -0.44 -9.40 0.93
C LEU A 68 0.82 -8.59 0.69
N SER A 69 0.72 -7.58 -0.18
CA SER A 69 1.83 -6.65 -0.44
C SER A 69 1.36 -5.20 -0.44
N VAL A 70 2.04 -4.34 0.31
CA VAL A 70 1.73 -2.93 0.50
C VAL A 70 2.96 -2.07 0.27
N THR A 71 2.86 -1.12 -0.65
CA THR A 71 3.87 -0.08 -0.83
C THR A 71 3.65 1.05 0.17
N VAL A 72 4.70 1.48 0.85
CA VAL A 72 4.69 2.57 1.82
C VAL A 72 5.81 3.55 1.47
N SER A 73 5.51 4.85 1.54
CA SER A 73 6.46 5.93 1.27
C SER A 73 6.94 6.57 2.58
N PRO A 74 8.17 7.07 2.67
CA PRO A 74 8.56 7.96 3.77
C PRO A 74 7.82 9.31 3.75
N ASP A 75 7.21 9.69 2.63
CA ASP A 75 6.31 10.84 2.54
C ASP A 75 4.92 10.47 3.11
N ALA A 76 4.59 11.04 4.26
CA ALA A 76 3.31 10.81 4.94
C ALA A 76 2.10 11.14 4.06
N GLY A 77 2.19 12.16 3.21
CA GLY A 77 1.10 12.53 2.30
C GLY A 77 0.79 11.45 1.25
N ARG A 78 1.79 10.65 0.87
CA ARG A 78 1.62 9.55 -0.09
C ARG A 78 0.94 8.33 0.54
N ASN A 79 0.94 8.21 1.86
CA ASN A 79 0.36 7.06 2.56
C ASN A 79 -1.15 7.16 2.80
N THR A 80 -1.75 8.33 2.58
CA THR A 80 -3.21 8.55 2.64
C THR A 80 -3.90 8.30 1.29
N CYS A 81 -3.18 7.84 0.28
CA CYS A 81 -3.72 7.58 -1.05
C CYS A 81 -2.99 6.41 -1.72
N PHE A 82 -3.47 5.97 -2.87
CA PHE A 82 -2.97 4.79 -3.56
C PHE A 82 -3.08 4.89 -5.07
N THR A 83 -2.22 4.17 -5.79
CA THR A 83 -2.37 4.02 -7.26
C THR A 83 -3.17 2.76 -7.58
N SER A 84 -3.70 2.72 -8.79
CA SER A 84 -4.42 1.54 -9.29
C SER A 84 -3.52 0.30 -9.36
N ASP A 85 -2.22 0.47 -9.62
CA ASP A 85 -1.23 -0.60 -9.54
C ASP A 85 -1.07 -1.16 -8.13
N GLU A 86 -0.97 -0.28 -7.13
CA GLU A 86 -0.86 -0.68 -5.72
C GLU A 86 -2.08 -1.48 -5.28
N LEU A 87 -3.28 -1.00 -5.62
CA LEU A 87 -4.52 -1.70 -5.29
C LEU A 87 -4.69 -3.00 -6.09
N ALA A 88 -4.29 -3.04 -7.36
CA ALA A 88 -4.30 -4.27 -8.15
C ALA A 88 -3.37 -5.34 -7.56
N ASN A 89 -2.16 -4.94 -7.12
CA ASN A 89 -1.23 -5.83 -6.44
C ASN A 89 -1.81 -6.36 -5.14
N TRP A 90 -2.40 -5.49 -4.32
CA TRP A 90 -3.08 -5.87 -3.09
C TRP A 90 -4.21 -6.89 -3.32
N LEU A 91 -5.09 -6.60 -4.28
CA LEU A 91 -6.23 -7.47 -4.60
C LEU A 91 -5.79 -8.84 -5.13
N ARG A 92 -4.73 -8.88 -5.95
CA ARG A 92 -4.13 -10.12 -6.46
C ARG A 92 -3.53 -10.94 -5.35
N ALA A 93 -2.77 -10.30 -4.47
CA ALA A 93 -2.10 -10.95 -3.37
C ALA A 93 -3.13 -11.63 -2.44
N GLY A 94 -4.24 -10.94 -2.11
CA GLY A 94 -5.32 -11.46 -1.26
C GLY A 94 -6.13 -12.65 -1.82
N GLY A 95 -5.63 -13.34 -2.85
CA GLY A 95 -6.05 -14.69 -3.24
C GLY A 95 -7.37 -14.80 -4.00
N GLY A 96 -7.89 -13.70 -4.54
CA GLY A 96 -9.22 -13.70 -5.18
C GLY A 96 -9.28 -13.16 -6.60
N HIS A 97 -8.17 -12.69 -7.16
CA HIS A 97 -8.21 -11.73 -8.28
C HIS A 97 -7.02 -11.80 -9.24
N ASP A 98 -6.51 -12.99 -9.57
CA ASP A 98 -5.26 -13.20 -10.30
C ASP A 98 -5.13 -12.45 -11.64
N ASN A 99 -6.24 -12.15 -12.30
CA ASN A 99 -6.31 -11.47 -13.61
C ASN A 99 -6.63 -9.97 -13.51
N ILE A 100 -6.61 -9.37 -12.32
CA ILE A 100 -6.83 -7.92 -12.17
C ILE A 100 -5.59 -7.15 -12.58
N THR A 101 -5.78 -6.25 -13.55
CA THR A 101 -4.78 -5.27 -13.98
C THR A 101 -5.11 -3.89 -13.45
N ALA A 102 -4.13 -2.99 -13.41
CA ALA A 102 -4.35 -1.59 -13.04
C ALA A 102 -5.40 -0.91 -13.91
N PHE A 103 -5.48 -1.26 -15.21
CA PHE A 103 -6.53 -0.77 -16.11
C PHE A 103 -7.95 -1.17 -15.66
N VAL A 104 -8.14 -2.40 -15.18
CA VAL A 104 -9.44 -2.86 -14.66
C VAL A 104 -9.77 -2.10 -13.37
N VAL A 105 -8.79 -1.95 -12.48
CA VAL A 105 -8.94 -1.18 -11.23
C VAL A 105 -9.28 0.28 -11.51
N ASP A 106 -8.60 0.92 -12.46
CA ASP A 106 -8.88 2.30 -12.89
C ASP A 106 -10.34 2.45 -13.32
N ASN A 107 -10.85 1.53 -14.14
CA ASN A 107 -12.26 1.57 -14.56
C ASN A 107 -13.23 1.41 -13.38
N TRP A 108 -12.88 0.61 -12.37
CA TRP A 108 -13.68 0.47 -11.16
C TRP A 108 -13.62 1.73 -10.28
N LEU A 109 -12.45 2.33 -10.14
CA LEU A 109 -12.24 3.56 -9.38
C LEU A 109 -12.95 4.74 -10.03
N MET A 110 -12.95 4.85 -11.36
CA MET A 110 -13.76 5.85 -12.07
C MET A 110 -15.26 5.70 -11.77
N ARG A 111 -15.78 4.48 -11.72
CA ARG A 111 -17.19 4.24 -11.34
C ARG A 111 -17.45 4.57 -9.87
N ALA A 112 -16.52 4.21 -8.99
CA ALA A 112 -16.61 4.52 -7.56
C ALA A 112 -16.52 6.04 -7.31
N GLU A 113 -15.74 6.77 -8.11
CA GLU A 113 -15.66 8.24 -8.09
C GLU A 113 -17.00 8.88 -8.47
N MET A 114 -17.64 8.38 -9.54
CA MET A 114 -18.99 8.84 -9.92
C MET A 114 -20.04 8.56 -8.83
N ALA A 115 -19.84 7.50 -8.03
CA ALA A 115 -20.67 7.17 -6.87
C ALA A 115 -20.22 7.87 -5.58
N GLN A 116 -19.23 8.76 -5.64
CA GLN A 116 -18.66 9.50 -4.50
C GLN A 116 -18.08 8.60 -3.40
N ALA A 117 -17.69 7.36 -3.72
CA ALA A 117 -17.09 6.42 -2.78
C ALA A 117 -15.56 6.57 -2.68
N VAL A 118 -14.93 7.16 -3.71
CA VAL A 118 -13.51 7.50 -3.77
C VAL A 118 -13.36 8.85 -4.47
N GLU A 119 -12.22 9.50 -4.29
CA GLU A 119 -11.85 10.70 -5.02
C GLU A 119 -10.39 10.68 -5.44
N ARG A 120 -10.05 11.50 -6.43
CA ARG A 120 -8.65 11.72 -6.81
C ARG A 120 -7.94 12.49 -5.71
N ALA A 121 -6.74 12.06 -5.36
CA ALA A 121 -5.92 12.78 -4.39
C ALA A 121 -5.51 14.15 -4.98
N PRO A 122 -5.84 15.28 -4.32
CA PRO A 122 -5.34 16.58 -4.72
C PRO A 122 -3.81 16.55 -4.61
N ASP A 123 -3.14 17.08 -5.63
CA ASP A 123 -1.68 17.19 -5.71
C ASP A 123 -0.90 15.88 -5.94
N GLN A 124 -1.58 14.72 -6.09
CA GLN A 124 -0.93 13.44 -6.40
C GLN A 124 -1.53 12.80 -7.65
N ARG A 125 -0.93 13.10 -8.81
CA ARG A 125 -1.42 12.65 -10.12
C ARG A 125 -1.48 11.11 -10.17
N GLY A 126 -2.64 10.60 -10.58
CA GLY A 126 -2.87 9.14 -10.70
C GLY A 126 -3.11 8.43 -9.37
N CYS A 127 -3.26 9.17 -8.27
CA CYS A 127 -3.55 8.61 -6.96
C CYS A 127 -5.02 8.83 -6.58
N TRP A 128 -5.55 7.88 -5.82
CA TRP A 128 -6.92 7.81 -5.34
C TRP A 128 -6.93 7.76 -3.81
N ARG A 129 -7.97 8.29 -3.19
CA ARG A 129 -8.20 8.21 -1.74
C ARG A 129 -9.68 8.04 -1.44
N LEU A 130 -9.99 7.67 -0.20
CA LEU A 130 -11.35 7.81 0.30
C LEU A 130 -11.69 9.29 0.50
N PRO A 131 -12.94 9.72 0.29
CA PRO A 131 -13.37 11.07 0.63
C PRO A 131 -13.18 11.33 2.13
N ALA A 132 -12.86 12.58 2.47
CA ALA A 132 -12.68 13.01 3.86
C ALA A 132 -14.00 13.04 4.64
#